data_AF-A0A7G3VD15-F1
#
_entry.id   AF-A0A7G3VD15-F1
#
_cell.length_a   1.000
_cell.length_b   1.000
_cell.length_c   1.000
_cell.angle_alpha   90.00
_cell.angle_beta   90.00
_cell.angle_gamma   90.00
#
_symmetry.space_group_name_H-M   'P 1'
#
loop_
_entity.id
_entity.type
_entity.pdbx_description
1 polymer ?
#
loop_
_entity_poly.entity_id
_entity_poly.type
_entity_poly.pdbx_seq_one_letter_code
_entity_poly.pdbx_strand_id
1 'polypeptide(L)'
;MNTIESQFDKVAEDYDFVNELLNDYSFFVSNMSPKKGRALDIGCGSGLLVEKLASYYDEVVGIDISNQMLDLAKSKRQLTNTVYLNMNAEQLNFNEKFDFIVSRTTFHHLDDIASVIQQMKELLNEEGRIVILDNVSEVETPPTYVYKIGAIQEFLPHCFKFGIKNAIRIYNHN
;
A
#
# COMPACT_ATOMS: atom_id res chain seq x y z
N MET A 1 -15.05 -15.23 -4.52
CA MET A 1 -14.64 -13.90 -4.05
C MET A 1 -13.81 -14.10 -2.82
N ASN A 2 -12.55 -13.67 -2.85
CA ASN A 2 -11.65 -13.83 -1.72
C ASN A 2 -12.13 -12.91 -0.58
N THR A 3 -12.19 -13.37 0.67
CA THR A 3 -12.84 -12.61 1.75
C THR A 3 -12.14 -11.25 1.98
N ILE A 4 -10.82 -11.22 1.77
CA ILE A 4 -9.97 -10.03 1.91
C ILE A 4 -10.25 -8.98 0.81
N GLU A 5 -10.34 -9.41 -0.45
CA GLU A 5 -10.70 -8.55 -1.60
C GLU A 5 -12.02 -7.79 -1.32
N SER A 6 -13.04 -8.53 -0.87
CA SER A 6 -14.36 -7.95 -0.59
C SER A 6 -14.38 -6.94 0.58
N GLN A 7 -13.40 -7.00 1.48
CA GLN A 7 -13.25 -6.04 2.58
C GLN A 7 -12.66 -4.73 2.08
N PHE A 8 -11.59 -4.79 1.28
CA PHE A 8 -10.95 -3.61 0.70
C PHE A 8 -11.87 -2.86 -0.26
N ASP A 9 -12.64 -3.59 -1.08
CA ASP A 9 -13.58 -2.99 -2.03
C ASP A 9 -14.60 -2.04 -1.37
N LYS A 10 -15.05 -2.37 -0.15
CA LYS A 10 -16.08 -1.59 0.57
C LYS A 10 -15.57 -0.27 1.13
N VAL A 11 -14.26 -0.17 1.38
CA VAL A 11 -13.65 0.94 2.11
C VAL A 11 -12.66 1.74 1.25
N ALA A 12 -12.53 1.41 -0.04
CA ALA A 12 -11.45 1.90 -0.89
C ALA A 12 -11.37 3.43 -0.97
N GLU A 13 -12.50 4.14 -1.12
CA GLU A 13 -12.51 5.61 -1.18
C GLU A 13 -12.09 6.28 0.14
N ASP A 14 -12.54 5.75 1.28
CA ASP A 14 -12.19 6.32 2.58
C ASP A 14 -10.78 5.93 3.01
N TYR A 15 -10.35 4.71 2.67
CA TYR A 15 -8.96 4.27 2.84
C TYR A 15 -8.00 5.17 2.07
N ASP A 16 -8.32 5.49 0.81
CA ASP A 16 -7.56 6.44 -0.01
C ASP A 16 -7.47 7.82 0.66
N PHE A 17 -8.60 8.36 1.10
CA PHE A 17 -8.66 9.65 1.78
C PHE A 17 -7.83 9.69 3.07
N VAL A 18 -7.96 8.66 3.92
CA VAL A 18 -7.22 8.56 5.18
C VAL A 18 -5.72 8.45 4.90
N ASN A 19 -5.32 7.65 3.93
CA ASN A 19 -3.91 7.46 3.59
C ASN A 19 -3.27 8.72 3.03
N GLU A 20 -3.97 9.45 2.16
CA GLU A 20 -3.49 10.73 1.63
C GLU A 20 -3.25 11.76 2.75
N LEU A 21 -4.09 11.72 3.79
CA LEU A 21 -4.04 12.67 4.89
C LEU A 21 -3.00 12.31 5.97
N LEU A 22 -2.84 11.02 6.26
CA LEU A 22 -2.12 10.55 7.45
C LEU A 22 -0.78 9.89 7.15
N ASN A 23 -0.58 9.31 5.95
CA ASN A 23 0.61 8.51 5.71
C ASN A 23 1.80 9.34 5.29
N ASP A 24 2.94 9.00 5.87
CA ASP A 24 4.25 9.47 5.44
C ASP A 24 4.96 8.39 4.61
N TYR A 25 5.35 8.76 3.40
CA TYR A 25 6.10 7.91 2.46
C TYR A 25 7.61 8.21 2.47
N SER A 26 8.09 9.10 3.35
CA SER A 26 9.50 9.49 3.48
C SER A 26 10.43 8.31 3.71
N PHE A 27 9.97 7.29 4.45
CA PHE A 27 10.72 6.06 4.70
C PHE A 27 11.08 5.35 3.39
N PHE A 28 10.12 5.19 2.48
CA PHE A 28 10.35 4.54 1.19
C PHE A 28 11.25 5.38 0.29
N VAL A 29 11.01 6.70 0.22
CA VAL A 29 11.83 7.64 -0.56
C VAL A 29 13.29 7.62 -0.10
N SER A 30 13.52 7.62 1.21
CA SER A 30 14.88 7.62 1.79
C SER A 30 15.60 6.28 1.58
N ASN A 31 14.85 5.19 1.41
CA ASN A 31 15.38 3.86 1.21
C ASN A 31 15.27 3.38 -0.24
N MET A 32 15.04 4.26 -1.21
CA MET A 32 15.01 3.88 -2.63
C MET A 32 16.32 3.27 -3.13
N SER A 33 16.23 2.49 -4.20
CA SER A 33 17.39 2.12 -4.99
C SER A 33 18.04 3.37 -5.62
N PRO A 34 19.38 3.42 -5.73
CA PRO A 34 20.05 4.49 -6.47
C PRO A 34 19.75 4.41 -7.98
N LYS A 35 19.51 3.20 -8.51
CA LYS A 35 19.08 2.99 -9.90
C LYS A 35 17.62 3.40 -10.06
N LYS A 36 17.35 4.18 -11.11
CA LYS A 36 16.05 4.82 -11.37
C LYS A 36 15.27 4.15 -12.51
N GLY A 37 15.52 2.87 -12.79
CA GLY A 37 14.82 2.12 -13.83
C GLY A 37 13.41 1.74 -13.38
N ARG A 38 13.19 0.47 -13.02
CA ARG A 38 11.83 -0.07 -12.77
C ARG A 38 11.55 -0.25 -11.29
N ALA A 39 10.37 0.17 -10.84
CA ALA A 39 9.88 -0.09 -9.49
C ALA A 39 8.60 -0.93 -9.48
N LEU A 40 8.43 -1.77 -8.46
CA LEU A 40 7.23 -2.57 -8.20
C LEU A 40 6.68 -2.25 -6.81
N ASP A 41 5.40 -1.91 -6.71
CA ASP A 41 4.67 -1.76 -5.45
C ASP A 41 3.66 -2.92 -5.30
N ILE A 42 3.91 -3.81 -4.32
CA ILE A 42 3.09 -4.98 -4.02
C ILE A 42 2.03 -4.62 -2.98
N GLY A 43 0.76 -4.76 -3.38
CA GLY A 43 -0.39 -4.30 -2.59
C GLY A 43 -0.54 -2.78 -2.67
N CYS A 44 -0.48 -2.23 -3.89
CA CYS A 44 -0.40 -0.79 -4.12
C CYS A 44 -1.66 -0.02 -3.71
N GLY A 45 -2.77 -0.70 -3.45
CA GLY A 45 -4.05 -0.10 -3.11
C GLY A 45 -4.47 0.95 -4.15
N SER A 46 -4.85 2.13 -3.67
CA SER A 46 -5.25 3.27 -4.50
C SER A 46 -4.08 3.98 -5.22
N GLY A 47 -2.85 3.45 -5.15
CA GLY A 47 -1.72 3.92 -5.95
C GLY A 47 -0.97 5.14 -5.41
N LEU A 48 -1.19 5.55 -4.15
CA LEU A 48 -0.49 6.71 -3.56
C LEU A 48 1.05 6.58 -3.59
N LEU A 49 1.58 5.40 -3.24
CA LEU A 49 3.02 5.17 -3.28
C LEU A 49 3.52 5.03 -4.73
N VAL A 50 2.74 4.39 -5.61
CA VAL A 50 3.04 4.32 -7.05
C VAL A 50 3.21 5.72 -7.65
N GLU A 51 2.26 6.62 -7.41
CA GLU A 51 2.32 8.03 -7.84
C GLU A 51 3.58 8.73 -7.30
N LYS A 52 3.90 8.52 -6.02
CA LYS A 52 5.10 9.10 -5.41
C LYS A 52 6.38 8.59 -6.06
N LEU A 53 6.46 7.29 -6.33
CA LEU A 53 7.63 6.66 -6.94
C LEU A 53 7.79 7.03 -8.41
N ALA A 54 6.71 7.36 -9.12
CA ALA A 54 6.74 7.72 -10.53
C ALA A 54 7.59 8.98 -10.83
N SER A 55 7.84 9.83 -9.83
CA SER A 55 8.76 10.96 -9.93
C SER A 55 10.25 10.57 -9.86
N TYR A 56 10.55 9.31 -9.53
CA TYR A 56 11.91 8.83 -9.28
C TYR A 56 12.33 7.66 -10.17
N TYR A 57 11.39 6.95 -10.80
CA TYR A 57 11.65 5.76 -11.61
C TYR A 57 11.11 5.92 -13.03
N ASP A 58 11.79 5.31 -13.99
CA ASP A 58 11.42 5.30 -15.41
C ASP A 58 10.10 4.57 -15.65
N GLU A 59 9.80 3.54 -14.84
CA GLU A 59 8.52 2.83 -14.83
C GLU A 59 8.17 2.40 -13.40
N VAL A 60 6.90 2.55 -13.02
CA VAL A 60 6.39 2.04 -11.74
C VAL A 60 5.18 1.15 -11.99
N VAL A 61 5.28 -0.10 -11.57
CA VAL A 61 4.19 -1.07 -11.62
C VAL A 61 3.58 -1.19 -10.22
N GLY A 62 2.29 -0.96 -10.10
CA GLY A 62 1.50 -1.27 -8.91
C GLY A 62 0.69 -2.53 -9.13
N ILE A 63 0.72 -3.46 -8.18
CA ILE A 63 -0.17 -4.61 -8.18
C ILE A 63 -1.06 -4.65 -6.94
N ASP A 64 -2.31 -5.04 -7.13
CA ASP A 64 -3.25 -5.27 -6.03
C ASP A 64 -4.26 -6.37 -6.43
N ILE A 65 -4.87 -7.03 -5.45
CA ILE A 65 -5.92 -8.03 -5.71
C ILE A 65 -7.30 -7.37 -5.89
N SER A 66 -7.53 -6.20 -5.30
CA SER A 66 -8.79 -5.46 -5.38
C SER A 66 -8.91 -4.67 -6.67
N ASN A 67 -9.91 -4.99 -7.50
CA ASN A 67 -10.19 -4.22 -8.71
C ASN A 67 -10.61 -2.78 -8.39
N GLN A 68 -11.33 -2.57 -7.30
CA GLN A 68 -11.85 -1.28 -6.88
C GLN A 68 -10.71 -0.35 -6.45
N MET A 69 -9.70 -0.87 -5.75
CA MET A 69 -8.47 -0.14 -5.45
C MET A 69 -7.73 0.26 -6.73
N LEU A 70 -7.60 -0.66 -7.69
CA LEU A 70 -6.95 -0.39 -8.97
C LEU A 70 -7.72 0.61 -9.84
N ASP A 71 -9.06 0.59 -9.81
CA ASP A 71 -9.90 1.55 -10.50
C ASP A 71 -9.74 2.96 -9.90
N LEU A 72 -9.65 3.06 -8.56
CA LEU A 72 -9.28 4.31 -7.88
C LEU A 72 -7.87 4.77 -8.27
N ALA A 73 -6.89 3.86 -8.30
CA ALA A 73 -5.53 4.18 -8.68
C ALA A 73 -5.45 4.71 -10.13
N LYS A 74 -6.11 4.04 -11.07
CA LYS A 74 -6.17 4.46 -12.47
C LYS A 74 -6.94 5.78 -12.66
N SER A 75 -8.01 6.00 -11.91
CA SER A 75 -8.82 7.22 -12.06
C SER A 75 -8.15 8.46 -11.47
N LYS A 76 -7.40 8.31 -10.37
CA LYS A 76 -6.79 9.44 -9.65
C LYS A 76 -5.30 9.63 -9.93
N ARG A 77 -4.57 8.56 -10.23
CA ARG A 77 -3.09 8.48 -10.15
C ARG A 77 -2.46 7.77 -11.35
N GLN A 78 -3.15 7.78 -12.49
CA GLN A 78 -2.56 7.31 -13.73
C GLN A 78 -1.63 8.37 -14.31
N LEU A 79 -0.34 8.03 -14.38
CA LEU A 79 0.71 8.81 -15.01
C LEU A 79 1.21 8.08 -16.27
N THR A 80 2.06 8.76 -17.05
CA THR A 80 2.60 8.22 -18.30
C THR A 80 3.54 7.03 -18.11
N ASN A 81 4.11 6.89 -16.91
CA ASN A 81 5.08 5.85 -16.55
C ASN A 81 4.57 4.90 -15.44
N THR A 82 3.25 4.85 -15.20
CA THR A 82 2.66 3.96 -14.19
C THR A 82 1.79 2.89 -14.84
N VAL A 83 1.87 1.66 -14.32
CA VAL A 83 1.02 0.54 -14.74
C VAL A 83 0.37 -0.10 -13.51
N TYR A 84 -0.94 -0.34 -13.56
CA TYR A 84 -1.69 -0.96 -12.47
C TYR A 84 -2.27 -2.30 -12.91
N LEU A 85 -1.87 -3.39 -12.25
CA LEU A 85 -2.25 -4.76 -12.61
C LEU A 85 -3.02 -5.45 -11.48
N ASN A 86 -4.09 -6.16 -11.84
CA ASN A 86 -4.72 -7.10 -10.92
C ASN A 86 -3.87 -8.36 -10.86
N MET A 87 -3.21 -8.59 -9.72
CA MET A 87 -2.30 -9.72 -9.54
C MET A 87 -2.26 -10.11 -8.07
N ASN A 88 -2.28 -11.42 -7.81
CA ASN A 88 -2.02 -11.96 -6.48
C ASN A 88 -0.51 -11.85 -6.17
N ALA A 89 -0.16 -11.22 -5.06
CA ALA A 89 1.21 -11.07 -4.59
C ALA A 89 1.94 -12.42 -4.34
N GLU A 90 1.20 -13.51 -4.13
CA GLU A 90 1.77 -14.86 -3.98
C GLU A 90 2.12 -15.54 -5.31
N GLN A 91 1.72 -14.95 -6.43
CA GLN A 91 1.89 -15.49 -7.78
C GLN A 91 2.48 -14.43 -8.71
N LEU A 92 3.65 -13.89 -8.34
CA LEU A 92 4.32 -12.86 -9.12
C LEU A 92 4.79 -13.44 -10.45
N ASN A 93 4.40 -12.80 -11.55
CA ASN A 93 4.76 -13.24 -12.89
C ASN A 93 5.16 -12.06 -13.76
N PHE A 94 6.47 -11.80 -13.83
CA PHE A 94 7.04 -10.72 -14.62
C PHE A 94 8.21 -11.24 -15.47
N ASN A 95 8.27 -10.76 -16.71
CA ASN A 95 9.38 -11.08 -17.63
C ASN A 95 10.62 -10.22 -17.38
N GLU A 96 10.41 -9.04 -16.78
CA GLU A 96 11.45 -8.06 -16.51
C GLU A 96 11.58 -7.83 -15.01
N LYS A 97 12.82 -7.57 -14.60
CA LYS A 97 13.20 -7.33 -13.21
C LYS A 97 13.01 -5.87 -12.80
N PHE A 98 13.13 -5.63 -11.50
CA PHE A 98 12.95 -4.33 -10.88
C PHE A 98 14.21 -3.90 -10.13
N ASP A 99 14.49 -2.60 -10.15
CA ASP A 99 15.55 -1.98 -9.36
C ASP A 99 15.07 -1.70 -7.93
N PHE A 100 13.76 -1.55 -7.75
CA PHE A 100 13.15 -1.33 -6.45
C PHE A 100 11.85 -2.08 -6.31
N ILE A 101 11.71 -2.87 -5.26
CA ILE A 101 10.47 -3.56 -4.94
C ILE A 101 10.04 -3.12 -3.55
N VAL A 102 8.81 -2.65 -3.42
CA VAL A 102 8.24 -2.18 -2.17
C VAL A 102 6.94 -2.86 -1.85
N SER A 103 6.61 -2.88 -0.56
CA SER A 103 5.28 -3.21 -0.09
C SER A 103 5.01 -2.48 1.22
N ARG A 104 3.75 -2.07 1.39
CA ARG A 104 3.29 -1.40 2.60
C ARG A 104 1.98 -2.03 3.07
N THR A 105 1.96 -2.53 4.31
CA THR A 105 0.73 -3.02 4.97
C THR A 105 -0.01 -4.07 4.12
N THR A 106 0.73 -5.04 3.58
CA THR A 106 0.21 -6.11 2.70
C THR A 106 0.61 -7.50 3.19
N PHE A 107 1.81 -7.67 3.72
CA PHE A 107 2.41 -8.96 4.05
C PHE A 107 1.66 -9.71 5.15
N HIS A 108 1.03 -9.00 6.08
CA HIS A 108 0.20 -9.63 7.12
C HIS A 108 -1.10 -10.27 6.58
N HIS A 109 -1.41 -10.09 5.29
CA HIS A 109 -2.51 -10.76 4.60
C HIS A 109 -2.07 -11.97 3.75
N LEU A 110 -0.76 -12.23 3.63
CA LEU A 110 -0.23 -13.30 2.80
C LEU A 110 -0.08 -14.59 3.61
N ASP A 111 -0.34 -15.73 2.97
CA ASP A 111 -0.23 -17.04 3.62
C ASP A 111 1.23 -17.54 3.57
N ASP A 112 1.90 -17.41 2.41
CA ASP A 112 3.30 -17.85 2.22
C ASP A 112 4.26 -16.68 1.96
N ILE A 113 4.51 -15.92 3.03
CA ILE A 113 5.45 -14.78 3.03
C ILE A 113 6.85 -15.20 2.55
N ALA A 114 7.32 -16.40 2.90
CA ALA A 114 8.66 -16.85 2.54
C ALA A 114 8.78 -17.05 1.02
N SER A 115 7.78 -17.68 0.40
CA SER A 115 7.70 -17.80 -1.06
C SER A 115 7.63 -16.45 -1.75
N VAL A 116 6.81 -15.52 -1.24
CA VAL A 116 6.70 -14.16 -1.81
C VAL A 116 8.06 -13.44 -1.77
N ILE A 117 8.76 -13.48 -0.63
CA ILE A 117 10.10 -12.86 -0.52
C ILE A 117 11.09 -13.51 -1.50
N GLN A 118 11.02 -14.83 -1.71
CA GLN A 118 11.87 -15.52 -2.67
C GLN A 118 11.59 -15.05 -4.11
N GLN A 119 10.32 -14.96 -4.51
CA GLN A 119 9.92 -14.42 -5.81
C GLN A 119 10.39 -12.97 -6.00
N MET A 120 10.24 -12.12 -4.97
CA MET A 120 10.76 -10.74 -5.02
C MET A 120 12.27 -10.70 -5.26
N LYS A 121 13.05 -11.57 -4.59
CA LYS A 121 14.51 -11.64 -4.80
C LYS A 121 14.86 -12.05 -6.22
N GLU A 122 14.13 -12.99 -6.81
CA GLU A 122 14.34 -13.44 -8.18
C GLU A 122 14.04 -12.33 -9.20
N LEU A 123 13.02 -11.52 -8.91
CA LEU A 123 12.61 -10.35 -9.69
C LEU A 123 13.48 -9.11 -9.46
N LEU A 124 14.45 -9.15 -8.54
CA LEU A 124 15.32 -8.02 -8.24
C LEU A 124 16.53 -7.98 -9.18
N ASN A 125 16.83 -6.80 -9.72
CA ASN A 125 18.08 -6.53 -10.43
C ASN A 125 19.28 -6.56 -9.48
N GLU A 126 20.47 -6.71 -10.05
CA GLU A 126 21.71 -6.50 -9.31
C GLU A 126 21.76 -5.08 -8.74
N GLU A 127 22.14 -4.99 -7.45
CA GLU A 127 22.13 -3.74 -6.66
C GLU A 127 20.73 -3.12 -6.46
N GLY A 128 19.68 -3.84 -6.85
CA GLY A 128 18.31 -3.47 -6.52
C GLY A 128 18.03 -3.56 -5.03
N ARG A 129 16.91 -2.99 -4.59
CA ARG A 129 16.52 -3.00 -3.18
C ARG A 129 15.08 -3.42 -2.98
N ILE A 130 14.86 -4.22 -1.93
CA ILE A 130 13.54 -4.56 -1.42
C ILE A 130 13.30 -3.79 -0.12
N VAL A 131 12.16 -3.12 0.02
CA VAL A 131 11.74 -2.43 1.25
C VAL A 131 10.30 -2.80 1.59
N ILE A 132 10.12 -3.43 2.75
CA ILE A 132 8.81 -3.85 3.25
C ILE A 132 8.56 -3.12 4.56
N LEU A 133 7.40 -2.47 4.68
CA LEU A 133 6.91 -1.89 5.93
C LEU A 133 5.56 -2.50 6.25
N ASP A 134 5.48 -3.25 7.35
CA ASP A 134 4.27 -3.98 7.67
C ASP A 134 3.93 -4.00 9.15
N ASN A 135 2.68 -4.40 9.43
CA ASN A 135 2.18 -4.59 10.77
C ASN A 135 2.72 -5.91 11.31
N VAL A 136 3.37 -5.84 12.47
CA VAL A 136 3.85 -7.01 13.22
C VAL A 136 3.21 -7.00 14.59
N SER A 137 2.76 -8.17 15.05
CA SER A 137 2.25 -8.34 16.41
C SER A 137 2.73 -9.66 16.99
N GLU A 138 3.31 -9.60 18.18
CA GLU A 138 3.66 -10.80 18.96
C GLU A 138 2.46 -11.36 19.73
N VAL A 139 1.37 -10.60 19.80
CA VAL A 139 0.14 -10.94 20.52
C VAL A 139 -1.05 -10.97 19.57
N GLU A 140 -2.07 -11.72 19.94
CA GLU A 140 -3.34 -11.73 19.20
C GLU A 140 -3.94 -10.32 19.13
N THR A 141 -4.62 -10.04 18.02
CA THR A 141 -5.33 -8.79 17.79
C THR A 141 -6.30 -8.54 18.95
N PRO A 142 -6.16 -7.43 19.69
CA PRO A 142 -7.06 -7.13 20.80
C PRO A 142 -8.51 -6.99 20.32
N PRO A 143 -9.50 -7.13 21.20
CA PRO A 143 -10.90 -7.00 20.81
C PRO A 143 -11.20 -5.62 20.22
N THR A 144 -12.17 -5.56 19.29
CA THR A 144 -12.51 -4.34 18.51
C THR A 144 -12.75 -3.09 19.37
N TYR A 145 -13.26 -3.22 20.60
CA TYR A 145 -13.51 -2.07 21.48
C TYR A 145 -12.24 -1.30 21.86
N VAL A 146 -11.08 -1.94 21.87
CA VAL A 146 -9.79 -1.28 22.18
C VAL A 146 -9.47 -0.24 21.11
N TYR A 147 -9.69 -0.58 19.84
CA TYR A 147 -9.54 0.35 18.71
C TYR A 147 -10.54 1.50 18.77
N LYS A 148 -11.78 1.25 19.23
CA LYS A 148 -12.80 2.30 19.42
C LYS A 148 -12.39 3.33 20.47
N ILE A 149 -11.78 2.89 21.57
CA ILE A 149 -11.28 3.80 22.62
C ILE A 149 -10.15 4.67 22.08
N GLY A 150 -9.17 4.07 21.39
CA GLY A 150 -8.09 4.83 20.75
C GLY A 150 -8.62 5.83 19.73
N ALA A 151 -9.59 5.43 18.90
CA ALA A 151 -10.24 6.31 17.95
C ALA A 151 -10.92 7.53 18.60
N ILE A 152 -11.59 7.35 19.74
CA ILE A 152 -12.21 8.45 20.50
C ILE A 152 -11.14 9.42 21.03
N GLN A 153 -10.00 8.89 21.50
CA GLN A 153 -8.90 9.71 22.00
C GLN A 153 -8.26 10.58 20.90
N GLU A 154 -8.11 10.01 19.70
CA GLU A 154 -7.50 10.69 18.54
C GLU A 154 -8.47 11.63 17.78
N PHE A 155 -9.78 11.51 18.02
CA PHE A 155 -10.80 12.33 17.36
C PHE A 155 -10.58 13.83 17.56
N LEU A 156 -10.38 14.27 18.80
CA LEU A 156 -10.16 15.69 19.13
C LEU A 156 -8.86 16.23 18.50
N PRO A 157 -7.69 15.58 18.67
CA PRO A 157 -6.47 15.92 17.94
C PRO A 157 -6.69 16.07 16.42
N HIS A 158 -7.40 15.13 15.79
CA HIS A 158 -7.67 15.18 14.35
C HIS A 158 -8.65 16.28 13.95
N CYS A 159 -9.61 16.66 14.81
CA CYS A 159 -10.45 17.83 14.57
C CYS A 159 -9.62 19.12 14.49
N PHE A 160 -8.64 19.29 15.37
CA PHE A 160 -7.75 20.45 15.35
C PHE A 160 -6.76 20.41 14.18
N LYS A 161 -6.25 19.22 13.82
CA LYS A 161 -5.24 19.07 12.77
C LYS A 161 -5.80 19.14 11.35
N PHE A 162 -6.96 18.53 11.11
CA PHE A 162 -7.50 18.32 9.77
C PHE A 162 -8.88 18.97 9.54
N GLY A 163 -9.47 19.56 10.58
CA GLY A 163 -10.82 20.11 10.56
C GLY A 163 -11.90 19.06 10.86
N ILE A 164 -12.99 19.51 11.48
CA ILE A 164 -14.04 18.63 12.02
C ILE A 164 -14.72 17.74 10.96
N LYS A 165 -14.88 18.24 9.72
CA LYS A 165 -15.47 17.47 8.63
C LYS A 165 -14.61 16.26 8.24
N ASN A 166 -13.30 16.46 8.14
CA ASN A 166 -12.36 15.42 7.79
C ASN A 166 -12.18 14.43 8.94
N ALA A 167 -12.15 14.92 10.18
CA ALA A 167 -12.15 14.08 11.37
C ALA A 167 -13.38 13.15 11.41
N ILE A 168 -14.59 13.67 11.22
CA ILE A 168 -15.81 12.84 11.17
C ILE A 168 -15.70 11.74 10.09
N ARG A 169 -15.17 12.07 8.91
CA ARG A 169 -14.98 11.09 7.83
C ARG A 169 -13.99 9.97 8.21
N ILE A 170 -12.87 10.29 8.87
CA ILE A 170 -11.89 9.31 9.36
C ILE A 170 -12.55 8.30 10.32
N TYR A 171 -13.50 8.73 11.15
CA TYR A 171 -14.03 7.92 12.26
C TYR A 171 -15.43 7.33 12.04
N ASN A 172 -16.08 7.58 10.91
CA ASN A 172 -17.45 7.13 10.64
C ASN A 172 -17.57 5.63 10.31
N HIS A 173 -16.47 4.87 10.26
CA HIS A 173 -16.44 3.49 9.76
C HIS A 173 -15.84 2.43 10.72
N ASN A 174 -15.93 2.64 12.04
CA ASN A 174 -15.54 1.67 13.08
C ASN A 174 -16.69 0.83 13.68
#